data_AF-A0A2S6RH41-F1
#
_entry.id   AF-A0A2S6RH41-F1
#
_cell.length_a   1.000
_cell.length_b   1.000
_cell.length_c   1.000
_cell.angle_alpha   90.00
_cell.angle_beta   90.00
_cell.angle_gamma   90.00
#
_symmetry.space_group_name_H-M   'P 1'
#
loop_
_entity.id
_entity.type
_entity.pdbx_description
1 polymer ?
#
loop_
_entity_poly.entity_id
_entity_poly.type
_entity_poly.pdbx_seq_one_letter_code
_entity_poly.pdbx_strand_id
1 'polypeptide(L)'
;MFFFSPNELKSESHKEQNTNKIEESIILVFKKSMKHWNIEYDTLPENRSGAACIPWLEISDNFISEEIFEALGYGFNLYDENIAVKAAMEGCNRMRTYYKLQNRCDCEMILFNDESRIQVPPNVK
;
A
#
# COMPACT_ATOMS: atom_id res chain seq x y z
N MET A 1 6.05 26.79 -28.89
CA MET A 1 4.66 26.39 -28.58
C MET A 1 4.64 24.88 -28.65
N PHE A 2 4.74 24.20 -27.51
CA PHE A 2 4.67 22.73 -27.47
C PHE A 2 3.21 22.34 -27.67
N PHE A 3 2.88 21.83 -28.86
CA PHE A 3 1.58 21.23 -29.12
C PHE A 3 1.59 19.83 -28.52
N PHE A 4 1.07 19.68 -27.30
CA PHE A 4 0.75 18.36 -26.78
C PHE A 4 -0.42 17.79 -27.59
N SER A 5 -0.25 16.56 -28.08
CA SER A 5 -1.28 15.90 -28.88
C SER A 5 -2.48 15.58 -27.98
N PRO A 6 -3.74 15.82 -28.40
CA PRO A 6 -4.93 15.48 -27.62
C PRO A 6 -4.99 14.01 -27.17
N ASN A 7 -4.28 13.12 -27.88
CA ASN A 7 -4.19 11.70 -27.58
C ASN A 7 -3.26 11.39 -26.39
N GLU A 8 -2.22 12.19 -26.16
CA GLU A 8 -1.29 12.05 -25.03
C GLU A 8 -1.98 12.45 -23.72
N LEU A 9 -2.68 13.59 -23.71
CA LEU A 9 -3.45 14.09 -22.55
C LEU A 9 -4.51 13.09 -22.08
N LYS A 10 -5.16 12.42 -23.03
CA LYS A 10 -6.18 11.40 -22.74
C LYS A 10 -5.56 10.12 -22.17
N SER A 11 -4.37 9.73 -22.67
CA SER A 11 -3.65 8.56 -22.15
C SER A 11 -3.12 8.75 -20.74
N GLU A 12 -2.64 9.97 -20.41
CA GLU A 12 -2.13 10.31 -19.09
C GLU A 12 -3.25 10.36 -18.05
N SER A 13 -4.37 11.01 -18.37
CA SER A 13 -5.54 11.08 -17.46
C SER A 13 -6.16 9.71 -17.17
N HIS A 14 -6.25 8.81 -18.15
CA HIS A 14 -6.72 7.44 -17.91
C HIS A 14 -5.74 6.63 -17.04
N LYS A 15 -4.43 6.84 -17.19
CA LYS A 15 -3.40 6.16 -16.39
C LYS A 15 -3.43 6.63 -14.94
N GLU A 16 -3.54 7.94 -14.72
CA GLU A 16 -3.65 8.55 -13.39
C GLU A 16 -4.91 8.10 -12.64
N GLN A 17 -6.07 8.07 -13.32
CA GLN A 17 -7.31 7.57 -12.75
C GLN A 17 -7.21 6.08 -12.35
N ASN A 18 -6.55 5.26 -13.16
CA ASN A 18 -6.36 3.84 -12.84
C ASN A 18 -5.42 3.66 -11.63
N THR A 19 -4.32 4.42 -11.57
CA THR A 19 -3.40 4.41 -10.43
C THR A 19 -4.11 4.77 -9.13
N ASN A 20 -4.91 5.85 -9.12
CA ASN A 20 -5.66 6.26 -7.93
C ASN A 20 -6.63 5.18 -7.46
N LYS A 21 -7.33 4.51 -8.39
CA LYS A 21 -8.25 3.41 -8.07
C LYS A 21 -7.51 2.22 -7.44
N ILE A 22 -6.35 1.85 -7.97
CA ILE A 22 -5.51 0.77 -7.42
C ILE A 22 -5.01 1.12 -6.03
N GLU A 23 -4.59 2.37 -5.83
CA GLU A 23 -4.10 2.87 -4.56
C GLU A 23 -5.18 2.83 -3.46
N GLU A 24 -6.37 3.38 -3.74
CA GLU A 24 -7.52 3.33 -2.83
C GLU A 24 -7.90 1.89 -2.47
N SER A 25 -7.83 1.00 -3.47
CA SER A 25 -8.09 -0.42 -3.33
C SER A 25 -7.08 -1.11 -2.41
N ILE A 26 -5.79 -0.83 -2.58
CA ILE A 26 -4.72 -1.36 -1.71
C ILE A 26 -4.90 -0.84 -0.28
N ILE A 27 -5.24 0.43 -0.10
CA ILE A 27 -5.52 1.03 1.21
C ILE A 27 -6.69 0.31 1.88
N LEU A 28 -7.77 0.04 1.14
CA LEU A 28 -8.92 -0.70 1.64
C LEU A 28 -8.55 -2.11 2.09
N VAL A 29 -7.81 -2.85 1.25
CA VAL A 29 -7.31 -4.20 1.58
C VAL A 29 -6.40 -4.14 2.80
N PHE A 30 -5.51 -3.18 2.90
CA PHE A 30 -4.63 -2.98 4.05
C PHE A 30 -5.44 -2.78 5.34
N LYS A 31 -6.41 -1.87 5.36
CA LYS A 31 -7.26 -1.62 6.55
C LYS A 31 -8.09 -2.86 6.91
N LYS A 32 -8.64 -3.58 5.93
CA LYS A 32 -9.34 -4.86 6.13
C LYS A 32 -8.40 -5.91 6.75
N SER A 33 -7.16 -5.98 6.28
CA SER A 33 -6.13 -6.89 6.78
C SER A 33 -5.76 -6.57 8.23
N MET A 34 -5.55 -5.30 8.56
CA MET A 34 -5.32 -4.86 9.94
C MET A 34 -6.49 -5.22 10.86
N LYS A 35 -7.73 -5.00 10.38
CA LYS A 35 -8.95 -5.34 11.12
C LYS A 35 -9.11 -6.85 11.35
N HIS A 36 -8.65 -7.69 10.42
CA HIS A 36 -8.59 -9.14 10.62
C HIS A 36 -7.78 -9.52 11.87
N TRP A 37 -6.73 -8.74 12.18
CA TRP A 37 -5.91 -8.88 13.40
C TRP A 37 -6.43 -8.02 14.57
N ASN A 38 -7.69 -7.58 14.52
CA ASN A 38 -8.35 -6.76 15.53
C ASN A 38 -7.65 -5.40 15.79
N ILE A 39 -7.04 -4.82 14.75
CA ILE A 39 -6.44 -3.48 14.80
C ILE A 39 -7.18 -2.57 13.82
N GLU A 40 -7.78 -1.50 14.33
CA GLU A 40 -8.39 -0.46 13.47
C GLU A 40 -7.39 0.67 13.25
N TYR A 41 -6.75 0.70 12.07
CA TYR A 41 -5.67 1.65 11.76
C TYR A 41 -6.09 3.12 11.98
N ASP A 42 -7.31 3.49 11.59
CA ASP A 42 -7.81 4.87 11.69
C ASP A 42 -8.05 5.32 13.14
N THR A 43 -8.06 4.39 14.09
CA THR A 43 -8.17 4.69 15.54
C THR A 43 -6.82 4.84 16.22
N LEU A 44 -5.72 4.53 15.50
CA LEU A 44 -4.39 4.67 16.05
C LEU A 44 -4.04 6.15 16.24
N PRO A 45 -3.30 6.50 17.31
CA PRO A 45 -2.79 7.85 17.53
C PRO A 45 -1.99 8.43 16.35
N GLU A 46 -1.74 9.74 16.40
CA GLU A 46 -0.92 10.43 15.41
C GLU A 46 0.48 9.83 15.24
N ASN A 47 1.07 10.13 14.08
CA ASN A 47 2.27 9.49 13.56
C ASN A 47 2.12 7.98 13.43
N ARG A 48 0.93 7.55 12.96
CA ARG A 48 0.68 6.16 12.63
C ARG A 48 1.28 5.82 11.28
N SER A 49 2.01 4.71 11.21
CA SER A 49 2.61 4.20 9.99
C SER A 49 2.05 2.81 9.71
N GLY A 50 1.82 2.51 8.44
CA GLY A 50 1.29 1.24 7.98
C GLY A 50 2.07 0.72 6.78
N ALA A 51 2.47 -0.54 6.81
CA ALA A 51 3.17 -1.23 5.75
C ALA A 51 2.53 -2.60 5.50
N ALA A 52 2.61 -3.08 4.26
CA ALA A 52 2.10 -4.40 3.88
C ALA A 52 2.96 -5.02 2.79
N CYS A 53 2.91 -6.35 2.70
CA CYS A 53 3.56 -7.10 1.64
C CYS A 53 2.63 -7.18 0.42
N ILE A 54 2.94 -6.42 -0.62
CA ILE A 54 2.08 -6.26 -1.80
C ILE A 54 2.53 -7.24 -2.90
N PRO A 55 1.69 -8.20 -3.32
CA PRO A 55 2.03 -9.12 -4.40
C PRO A 55 1.69 -8.49 -5.76
N TRP A 56 2.48 -7.50 -6.20
CA TRP A 56 2.20 -6.73 -7.43
C TRP A 56 1.96 -7.57 -8.68
N LEU A 57 2.56 -8.77 -8.75
CA LEU A 57 2.39 -9.70 -9.87
C LEU A 57 1.03 -10.42 -9.87
N GLU A 58 0.34 -10.44 -8.73
CA GLU A 58 -0.95 -11.09 -8.53
C GLU A 58 -2.11 -10.09 -8.44
N ILE A 59 -1.80 -8.79 -8.29
CA ILE A 59 -2.82 -7.74 -8.27
C ILE A 59 -3.55 -7.72 -9.60
N SER A 60 -4.86 -7.88 -9.48
CA SER A 60 -5.88 -7.72 -10.52
C SER A 60 -7.15 -7.19 -9.84
N ASP A 61 -8.12 -6.71 -10.60
CA ASP A 61 -9.41 -6.24 -10.05
C ASP A 61 -10.05 -7.26 -9.08
N ASN A 62 -9.89 -8.57 -9.33
CA ASN A 62 -10.44 -9.64 -8.49
C ASN A 62 -9.70 -9.81 -7.14
N PHE A 63 -8.38 -9.55 -7.11
CA PHE A 63 -7.57 -9.67 -5.89
C PHE A 63 -8.04 -8.65 -4.83
N ILE A 64 -8.38 -7.45 -5.28
CA ILE A 64 -8.73 -6.32 -4.42
C ILE A 64 -10.01 -6.57 -3.61
N SER A 65 -11.01 -7.27 -4.17
CA SER A 65 -12.32 -7.42 -3.53
C SER A 65 -12.35 -8.44 -2.39
N GLU A 66 -11.57 -9.53 -2.51
CA GLU A 66 -11.76 -10.70 -1.65
C GLU A 66 -10.64 -10.91 -0.63
N GLU A 67 -9.45 -10.38 -0.87
CA GLU A 67 -8.24 -10.78 -0.14
C GLU A 67 -7.90 -9.91 1.07
N ILE A 68 -6.88 -10.36 1.82
CA ILE A 68 -6.14 -9.63 2.84
C ILE A 68 -4.64 -9.78 2.57
N PHE A 69 -3.83 -8.82 3.00
CA PHE A 69 -2.38 -8.98 3.06
C PHE A 69 -2.00 -9.83 4.29
N GLU A 70 -1.26 -10.89 4.03
CA GLU A 70 -0.80 -11.82 5.08
C GLU A 70 0.30 -11.23 5.96
N ALA A 71 1.18 -10.41 5.38
CA ALA A 71 2.28 -9.75 6.08
C ALA A 71 2.05 -8.24 6.19
N LEU A 72 2.03 -7.76 7.43
CA LEU A 72 1.69 -6.39 7.80
C LEU A 72 2.74 -5.82 8.75
N GLY A 73 2.83 -4.50 8.82
CA GLY A 73 3.55 -3.83 9.87
C GLY A 73 2.94 -2.48 10.15
N TYR A 74 3.01 -2.04 11.40
CA TYR A 74 2.45 -0.76 11.80
C TYR A 74 3.22 -0.18 12.99
N GLY A 75 3.09 1.12 13.17
CA GLY A 75 3.58 1.87 14.33
C GLY A 75 2.66 3.06 14.59
N PHE A 76 2.72 3.66 15.77
CA PHE A 76 2.01 4.90 16.13
C PHE A 76 2.72 5.57 17.30
N ASN A 77 2.45 6.85 17.56
CA ASN A 77 3.12 7.65 18.60
C ASN A 77 4.65 7.77 18.44
N LEU A 78 5.15 7.69 17.22
CA LEU A 78 6.57 7.86 16.92
C LEU A 78 6.80 9.25 16.33
N TYR A 79 7.44 10.15 17.07
CA TYR A 79 7.61 11.56 16.70
C TYR A 79 8.33 11.76 15.35
N ASP A 80 9.30 10.90 15.04
CA ASP A 80 10.06 10.95 13.80
C ASP A 80 9.46 10.01 12.75
N GLU A 81 9.09 10.57 11.59
CA GLU A 81 8.49 9.81 10.48
C GLU A 81 9.41 8.69 9.98
N ASN A 82 10.73 8.89 9.91
CA ASN A 82 11.66 7.86 9.45
C ASN A 82 11.69 6.68 10.43
N ILE A 83 11.62 6.96 11.74
CA ILE A 83 11.51 5.92 12.76
C ILE A 83 10.19 5.18 12.63
N ALA A 84 9.07 5.90 12.43
CA ALA A 84 7.76 5.30 12.24
C ALA A 84 7.70 4.39 11.01
N VAL A 85 8.20 4.87 9.87
CA VAL A 85 8.32 4.11 8.62
C VAL A 85 9.19 2.88 8.82
N LYS A 86 10.38 3.03 9.44
CA LYS A 86 11.28 1.90 9.70
C LYS A 86 10.63 0.84 10.58
N ALA A 87 9.89 1.24 11.62
CA ALA A 87 9.19 0.31 12.50
C ALA A 87 8.12 -0.51 11.75
N ALA A 88 7.29 0.16 10.95
CA ALA A 88 6.28 -0.51 10.13
C ALA A 88 6.92 -1.47 9.11
N MET A 89 7.95 -1.01 8.38
CA MET A 89 8.65 -1.83 7.38
C MET A 89 9.33 -3.05 7.99
N GLU A 90 9.97 -2.92 9.16
CA GLU A 90 10.58 -4.04 9.87
C GLU A 90 9.52 -5.06 10.32
N GLY A 91 8.38 -4.59 10.85
CA GLY A 91 7.25 -5.44 11.21
C GLY A 91 6.75 -6.27 10.03
N CYS A 92 6.52 -5.61 8.89
CA CYS A 92 6.12 -6.28 7.66
C CYS A 92 7.17 -7.32 7.21
N ASN A 93 8.45 -6.95 7.17
CA ASN A 93 9.51 -7.86 6.71
C ASN A 93 9.67 -9.08 7.63
N ARG A 94 9.47 -8.92 8.94
CA ARG A 94 9.44 -10.04 9.88
C ARG A 94 8.27 -10.98 9.61
N MET A 95 7.07 -10.44 9.39
CA MET A 95 5.90 -11.25 9.03
C MET A 95 6.10 -11.94 7.67
N ARG A 96 6.60 -11.23 6.65
CA ARG A 96 6.95 -11.79 5.34
C ARG A 96 7.92 -12.96 5.47
N THR A 97 8.92 -12.82 6.33
CA THR A 97 9.91 -13.87 6.60
C THR A 97 9.28 -15.07 7.30
N TYR A 98 8.48 -14.81 8.34
CA TYR A 98 7.78 -15.84 9.11
C TYR A 98 6.84 -16.69 8.24
N TYR A 99 6.06 -16.04 7.37
CA TYR A 99 5.14 -16.70 6.45
C TYR A 99 5.79 -17.18 5.14
N LYS A 100 7.11 -17.01 4.98
CA LYS A 100 7.88 -17.46 3.81
C LYS A 100 7.41 -16.85 2.47
N LEU A 101 7.05 -15.57 2.49
CA LEU A 101 6.49 -14.83 1.34
C LEU A 101 7.56 -14.13 0.48
N GLN A 102 8.85 -14.44 0.66
CA GLN A 102 9.96 -13.71 0.02
C GLN A 102 9.89 -13.70 -1.50
N ASN A 103 9.40 -14.78 -2.12
CA ASN A 103 9.32 -14.90 -3.59
C ASN A 103 7.99 -14.39 -4.18
N ARG A 104 7.08 -13.88 -3.34
CA ARG A 104 5.69 -13.56 -3.73
C ARG A 104 5.39 -12.07 -3.70
N CYS A 105 5.87 -11.37 -2.68
CA CYS A 105 5.60 -9.95 -2.47
C CYS A 105 6.79 -9.25 -1.85
N ASP A 106 6.79 -7.93 -1.94
CA ASP A 106 7.70 -7.05 -1.23
C ASP A 106 6.94 -6.16 -0.25
N CYS A 107 7.59 -5.83 0.88
CA CYS A 107 7.01 -4.95 1.87
C CYS A 107 7.17 -3.50 1.44
N GLU A 108 6.06 -2.76 1.48
CA GLU A 108 5.99 -1.36 1.10
C GLU A 108 5.19 -0.56 2.12
N MET A 109 5.50 0.74 2.18
CA MET A 109 4.71 1.68 2.96
C MET A 109 3.36 1.92 2.27
N ILE A 110 2.29 1.79 3.05
CA ILE A 110 0.91 2.00 2.61
C ILE A 110 0.45 3.39 3.02
N LEU A 111 0.52 3.68 4.32
CA LEU A 111 0.01 4.92 4.90
C LEU A 111 0.99 5.50 5.92
N PHE A 112 1.07 6.83 5.95
CA PHE A 112 1.55 7.61 7.09
C PHE A 112 0.45 8.61 7.49
N ASN A 113 -0.10 8.44 8.69
CA ASN A 113 -1.35 9.06 9.10
C ASN A 113 -2.49 8.73 8.12
N ASP A 114 -2.93 9.71 7.34
CA ASP A 114 -3.96 9.56 6.31
C ASP A 114 -3.39 9.69 4.89
N GLU A 115 -2.08 9.95 4.78
CA GLU A 115 -1.40 10.11 3.51
C GLU A 115 -0.93 8.77 2.97
N SER A 116 -1.28 8.50 1.72
CA SER A 116 -0.75 7.34 1.00
C SER A 116 0.74 7.51 0.70
N ARG A 117 1.46 6.39 0.79
CA ARG A 117 2.88 6.27 0.45
C ARG A 117 3.14 5.20 -0.61
N ILE A 118 2.07 4.66 -1.22
CA ILE A 118 2.14 3.58 -2.21
C ILE A 118 2.78 4.09 -3.50
N GLN A 119 3.65 3.28 -4.09
CA GLN A 119 4.22 3.55 -5.41
C GLN A 119 3.76 2.48 -6.39
N VAL A 120 2.62 2.71 -7.05
CA VAL A 120 2.06 1.75 -8.01
C VAL A 120 3.01 1.57 -9.20
N PRO A 121 3.50 0.35 -9.47
CA PRO A 121 4.35 0.08 -10.62
C PRO A 121 3.60 0.34 -11.95
N PRO A 122 4.29 0.81 -13.00
CA PRO A 122 3.65 1.18 -14.27
C PRO A 122 3.01 0.01 -15.04
N ASN A 123 3.30 -1.23 -14.65
CA ASN A 123 2.91 -2.46 -15.35
C ASN A 123 1.83 -3.28 -14.62
N VAL A 124 1.22 -2.74 -13.56
CA VAL A 124 0.08 -3.40 -12.90
C VAL A 124 -1.11 -3.40 -13.86
N LYS A 125 -1.70 -4.58 -14.06
CA LYS A 125 -2.74 -4.82 -15.07
C LYS A 125 -4.14 -4.59 -14.53
#